data_AF-A0A2N2G0Z0-F1
#
_entry.id   AF-A0A2N2G0Z0-F1
#
_cell.length_a   1.000
_cell.length_b   1.000
_cell.length_c   1.000
_cell.angle_alpha   90.00
_cell.angle_beta   90.00
_cell.angle_gamma   90.00
#
_symmetry.space_group_name_H-M   'P 1'
#
loop_
_entity.id
_entity.type
_entity.pdbx_description
1 polymer ?
#
loop_
_entity_poly.entity_id
_entity_poly.type
_entity_poly.pdbx_seq_one_letter_code
_entity_poly.pdbx_strand_id
1 'polypeptide(L)'
;KYLPNSIELGRSFVQPKYWGSRALDYLWYGIGAYLKQNPHIKTMFGPVSLSSTYPKTAKDLIVFYYSYYFKSHEILVTPTQAFQYSNSIADIQDLFSLDNAKKDFKNLKLALSNMQVTVPTLYKQYSDLCEKDGVKFLGFNIDKNFSDCCDGFIVVDIDHIKHSQKERYIENKKEAKKEKI
;
A
#
# COMPACT_ATOMS: atom_id res chain seq x y z
N LYS A 1 -7.41 -13.87 15.10
CA LYS A 1 -8.24 -12.65 15.25
C LYS A 1 -7.34 -11.44 14.99
N TYR A 2 -7.59 -10.65 13.94
CA TYR A 2 -6.74 -9.52 13.53
C TYR A 2 -6.85 -8.27 14.44
N LEU A 3 -7.99 -8.06 15.10
CA LEU A 3 -8.33 -6.76 15.72
C LEU A 3 -7.71 -6.42 17.09
N PRO A 4 -7.49 -7.33 18.07
CA PRO A 4 -7.07 -6.90 19.41
C PRO A 4 -5.65 -6.32 19.45
N ASN A 5 -4.84 -6.60 18.42
CA ASN A 5 -3.44 -6.20 18.32
C ASN A 5 -3.23 -5.35 17.05
N SER A 6 -4.11 -4.40 16.79
CA SER A 6 -4.10 -3.65 15.53
C SER A 6 -4.26 -2.15 15.68
N ILE A 7 -3.79 -1.41 14.67
CA ILE A 7 -4.01 0.03 14.50
C ILE A 7 -4.59 0.30 13.11
N GLU A 8 -5.57 1.20 13.06
CA GLU A 8 -6.10 1.74 11.81
C GLU A 8 -5.27 2.94 11.35
N LEU A 9 -4.84 2.94 10.09
CA LEU A 9 -4.19 4.05 9.41
C LEU A 9 -5.13 4.58 8.33
N GLY A 10 -5.40 5.88 8.35
CA GLY A 10 -6.24 6.51 7.35
C GLY A 10 -6.00 8.01 7.28
N ARG A 11 -6.54 8.65 6.25
CA ARG A 11 -6.51 10.11 6.06
C ARG A 11 -5.10 10.70 6.04
N SER A 12 -4.11 9.91 5.62
CA SER A 12 -2.75 10.38 5.39
C SER A 12 -2.77 11.50 4.36
N PHE A 13 -2.29 12.69 4.74
CA PHE A 13 -2.29 13.86 3.88
C PHE A 13 -0.98 14.62 4.02
N VAL A 14 -0.44 15.03 2.88
CA VAL A 14 0.71 15.94 2.79
C VAL A 14 0.25 17.15 1.99
N GLN A 15 0.48 18.36 2.51
CA GLN A 15 0.13 19.58 1.79
C GLN A 15 0.86 19.66 0.44
N PRO A 16 0.23 20.16 -0.64
CA PRO A 16 0.82 20.18 -1.98
C PRO A 16 2.23 20.79 -2.05
N LYS A 17 2.50 21.86 -1.28
CA LYS A 17 3.82 22.50 -1.18
C LYS A 17 4.95 21.59 -0.65
N TYR A 18 4.60 20.45 -0.04
CA TYR A 18 5.54 19.46 0.49
C TYR A 18 5.52 18.14 -0.29
N TRP A 19 4.81 18.05 -1.43
CA TRP A 19 4.90 16.89 -2.30
C TRP A 19 6.32 16.72 -2.84
N GLY A 20 6.81 15.48 -2.87
CA GLY A 20 8.20 15.17 -3.22
C GLY A 20 9.23 15.49 -2.13
N SER A 21 8.82 16.11 -1.02
CA SER A 21 9.70 16.32 0.15
C SER A 21 9.76 15.09 1.05
N ARG A 22 10.48 15.22 2.17
CA ARG A 22 10.55 14.20 3.23
C ARG A 22 9.31 14.13 4.14
N ALA A 23 8.25 14.89 3.88
CA ALA A 23 7.05 14.90 4.73
C ALA A 23 6.45 13.50 4.93
N LEU A 24 6.33 12.72 3.85
CA LEU A 24 5.81 11.36 3.92
C LEU A 24 6.78 10.40 4.65
N ASP A 25 8.09 10.60 4.49
CA ASP A 25 9.13 9.88 5.24
C ASP A 25 9.00 10.14 6.74
N TYR A 26 8.72 11.39 7.15
CA TYR A 26 8.46 11.74 8.54
C TYR A 26 7.18 11.15 9.11
N LEU A 27 6.12 10.99 8.30
CA LEU A 27 4.93 10.26 8.74
C LEU A 27 5.28 8.81 9.09
N TRP A 28 6.12 8.15 8.28
CA TRP A 28 6.61 6.80 8.58
C TRP A 28 7.47 6.73 9.83
N TYR A 29 8.32 7.74 10.09
CA TYR A 29 9.02 7.85 11.38
C TYR A 29 8.06 7.97 12.57
N GLY A 30 6.98 8.74 12.43
CA GLY A 30 5.95 8.87 13.46
C GLY A 30 5.24 7.54 13.74
N ILE A 31 4.83 6.83 12.68
CA ILE A 31 4.21 5.50 12.78
C ILE A 31 5.19 4.53 13.46
N GLY A 32 6.45 4.48 13.00
CA GLY A 32 7.44 3.56 13.56
C GLY A 32 7.76 3.84 15.03
N ALA A 33 7.83 5.12 15.44
CA ALA A 33 7.98 5.50 16.84
C ALA A 33 6.78 5.06 17.69
N TYR A 34 5.56 5.15 17.16
CA TYR A 34 4.36 4.66 17.82
C TYR A 34 4.37 3.14 17.98
N LEU A 35 4.72 2.40 16.92
CA LEU A 35 4.84 0.94 16.97
C LEU A 35 5.91 0.47 17.97
N LYS A 36 7.03 1.19 18.06
CA LYS A 36 8.09 0.90 19.03
C LYS A 36 7.57 0.97 20.48
N GLN A 37 6.75 1.98 20.79
CA GLN A 37 6.16 2.15 22.12
C GLN A 37 5.01 1.18 22.39
N ASN A 38 4.44 0.56 21.34
CA ASN A 38 3.29 -0.32 21.40
C ASN A 38 3.58 -1.69 20.76
N PRO A 39 4.53 -2.47 21.31
CA PRO A 39 5.00 -3.73 20.69
C PRO A 39 3.93 -4.84 20.64
N HIS A 40 2.81 -4.66 21.36
CA HIS A 40 1.66 -5.54 21.30
C HIS A 40 0.89 -5.42 19.97
N ILE A 41 1.06 -4.32 19.22
CA ILE A 41 0.44 -4.13 17.91
C ILE A 41 1.18 -5.01 16.89
N LYS A 42 0.42 -5.84 16.19
CA LYS A 42 0.89 -6.80 15.18
C LYS A 42 0.37 -6.50 13.78
N THR A 43 -0.63 -5.65 13.66
CA THR A 43 -1.27 -5.37 12.37
C THR A 43 -1.56 -3.89 12.20
N MET A 44 -1.25 -3.35 11.01
CA MET A 44 -1.79 -2.06 10.57
C MET A 44 -2.80 -2.31 9.46
N PHE A 45 -3.91 -1.58 9.43
CA PHE A 45 -4.90 -1.71 8.35
C PHE A 45 -5.52 -0.37 8.00
N GLY A 46 -6.16 -0.30 6.84
CA GLY A 46 -6.94 0.86 6.44
C GLY A 46 -6.97 1.08 4.93
N PRO A 47 -7.67 2.11 4.46
CA PRO A 47 -7.78 2.40 3.03
C PRO A 47 -6.53 3.11 2.52
N VAL A 48 -6.11 2.74 1.30
CA VAL A 48 -5.20 3.52 0.47
C VAL A 48 -5.93 3.95 -0.79
N SER A 49 -6.07 5.26 -0.97
CA SER A 49 -6.89 5.83 -2.05
C SER A 49 -6.09 6.01 -3.34
N LEU A 50 -6.72 5.62 -4.46
CA LEU A 50 -6.34 5.91 -5.83
C LEU A 50 -7.25 7.02 -6.36
N SER A 51 -6.65 8.15 -6.72
CA SER A 51 -7.38 9.34 -7.19
C SER A 51 -8.29 9.04 -8.37
N SER A 52 -9.50 9.60 -8.36
CA SER A 52 -10.45 9.50 -9.47
C SER A 52 -9.93 10.14 -10.76
N THR A 53 -8.96 11.06 -10.65
CA THR A 53 -8.28 11.73 -11.78
C THR A 53 -7.44 10.79 -12.64
N TYR A 54 -7.13 9.58 -12.17
CA TYR A 54 -6.43 8.59 -12.99
C TYR A 54 -7.31 8.15 -14.16
N PRO A 55 -6.74 7.99 -15.37
CA PRO A 55 -7.44 7.37 -16.50
C PRO A 55 -8.04 6.03 -16.11
N LYS A 56 -9.21 5.68 -16.65
CA LYS A 56 -9.90 4.42 -16.29
C LYS A 56 -9.02 3.19 -16.53
N THR A 57 -8.36 3.11 -17.69
CA THR A 57 -7.39 2.05 -18.00
C THR A 57 -6.22 2.02 -17.01
N ALA A 58 -5.70 3.17 -16.57
CA ALA A 58 -4.65 3.20 -15.54
C ALA A 58 -5.13 2.62 -14.21
N LYS A 59 -6.37 2.92 -13.80
CA LYS A 59 -6.98 2.34 -12.59
C LYS A 59 -7.16 0.84 -12.73
N ASP A 60 -7.63 0.36 -13.88
CA ASP A 60 -7.76 -1.08 -14.18
C ASP A 60 -6.43 -1.81 -14.01
N LEU A 61 -5.35 -1.30 -14.62
CA LEU A 61 -4.01 -1.93 -14.51
C LEU A 61 -3.48 -1.96 -13.08
N ILE A 62 -3.66 -0.86 -12.33
CA ILE A 62 -3.21 -0.77 -10.92
C ILE A 62 -4.00 -1.75 -10.06
N VAL A 63 -5.34 -1.68 -10.12
CA VAL A 63 -6.22 -2.54 -9.33
C VAL A 63 -5.95 -4.01 -9.66
N PHE A 64 -5.78 -4.35 -10.94
CA PHE A 64 -5.47 -5.72 -11.36
C PHE A 64 -4.14 -6.21 -10.79
N TYR A 65 -3.05 -5.43 -10.95
CA TYR A 65 -1.73 -5.82 -10.45
C TYR A 65 -1.75 -6.08 -8.93
N TYR A 66 -2.33 -5.16 -8.16
CA TYR A 66 -2.38 -5.30 -6.70
C TYR A 66 -3.37 -6.37 -6.24
N SER A 67 -4.48 -6.56 -6.95
CA SER A 67 -5.40 -7.68 -6.70
C SER A 67 -4.76 -9.04 -7.01
N TYR A 68 -3.85 -9.13 -7.97
CA TYR A 68 -3.21 -10.39 -8.33
C TYR A 68 -2.05 -10.73 -7.38
N TYR A 69 -1.11 -9.79 -7.20
CA TYR A 69 0.14 -10.04 -6.48
C TYR A 69 0.06 -9.86 -4.96
N PHE A 70 -0.95 -9.14 -4.46
CA PHE A 70 -1.13 -8.87 -3.02
C PHE A 70 -2.49 -9.36 -2.51
N LYS A 71 -3.14 -10.31 -3.19
CA LYS A 71 -4.40 -10.90 -2.71
C LYS A 71 -4.25 -11.52 -1.33
N SER A 72 -5.29 -11.40 -0.52
CA SER A 72 -5.47 -12.26 0.64
C SER A 72 -6.07 -13.61 0.22
N HIS A 73 -5.65 -14.67 0.91
CA HIS A 73 -6.27 -15.99 0.82
C HIS A 73 -7.52 -16.10 1.71
N GLU A 74 -7.70 -15.13 2.62
CA GLU A 74 -8.84 -15.03 3.52
C GLU A 74 -9.72 -13.84 3.12
N ILE A 75 -11.03 -14.04 3.06
CA ILE A 75 -12.00 -12.97 2.88
C ILE A 75 -12.30 -12.38 4.26
N LEU A 76 -11.72 -11.22 4.55
CA LEU A 76 -11.88 -10.51 5.83
C LEU A 76 -12.81 -9.30 5.73
N VAL A 77 -12.94 -8.73 4.52
CA VAL A 77 -13.83 -7.61 4.21
C VAL A 77 -14.46 -7.82 2.85
N THR A 78 -15.61 -7.21 2.62
CA THR A 78 -16.28 -7.19 1.32
C THR A 78 -16.58 -5.74 0.96
N PRO A 79 -16.16 -5.25 -0.22
CA PRO A 79 -16.46 -3.88 -0.63
C PRO A 79 -17.96 -3.70 -0.82
N THR A 80 -18.51 -2.60 -0.30
CA THR A 80 -19.94 -2.27 -0.45
C THR A 80 -20.25 -1.82 -1.87
N GLN A 81 -19.30 -1.15 -2.52
CA GLN A 81 -19.34 -0.77 -3.93
C GLN A 81 -18.03 -1.22 -4.61
N ALA A 82 -17.99 -2.49 -5.02
CA ALA A 82 -16.81 -3.08 -5.66
C ALA A 82 -16.36 -2.30 -6.90
N PHE A 83 -15.04 -2.10 -7.03
CA PHE A 83 -14.42 -1.56 -8.24
C PHE A 83 -14.85 -2.37 -9.47
N GLN A 84 -15.24 -1.67 -10.54
CA GLN A 84 -15.63 -2.27 -11.82
C GLN A 84 -14.57 -1.94 -12.86
N TYR A 85 -13.99 -2.97 -13.48
CA TYR A 85 -13.04 -2.79 -14.57
C TYR A 85 -13.74 -2.14 -15.77
N SER A 86 -13.07 -1.17 -16.38
CA SER A 86 -13.58 -0.51 -17.60
C SER A 86 -13.21 -1.25 -18.88
N ASN A 87 -12.15 -2.07 -18.84
CA ASN A 87 -11.71 -2.95 -19.91
C ASN A 87 -11.92 -4.42 -19.53
N SER A 88 -11.83 -5.33 -20.50
CA SER A 88 -11.92 -6.76 -20.20
C SER A 88 -10.72 -7.22 -19.38
N ILE A 89 -10.94 -8.20 -18.49
CA ILE A 89 -9.84 -8.77 -17.69
C ILE A 89 -8.80 -9.43 -18.59
N ALA A 90 -9.20 -10.01 -19.72
CA ALA A 90 -8.28 -10.62 -20.68
C ALA A 90 -7.31 -9.58 -21.28
N ASP A 91 -7.82 -8.43 -21.74
CA ASP A 91 -6.98 -7.37 -22.31
C ASP A 91 -6.00 -6.81 -21.28
N ILE A 92 -6.43 -6.72 -20.01
CA ILE A 92 -5.58 -6.29 -18.89
C ILE A 92 -4.49 -7.33 -18.62
N GLN A 93 -4.87 -8.62 -18.64
CA GLN A 93 -3.97 -9.74 -18.38
C GLN A 93 -2.84 -9.84 -19.41
N ASP A 94 -3.10 -9.52 -20.68
CA ASP A 94 -2.11 -9.57 -21.76
C ASP A 94 -0.87 -8.71 -21.51
N LEU A 95 -0.96 -7.70 -20.64
CA LEU A 95 0.19 -6.86 -20.24
C LEU A 95 1.16 -7.57 -19.27
N PHE A 96 0.70 -8.61 -18.59
CA PHE A 96 1.37 -9.23 -17.45
C PHE A 96 1.69 -10.70 -17.73
N SER A 97 2.91 -11.15 -17.39
CA SER A 97 3.23 -12.57 -17.49
C SER A 97 2.75 -13.39 -16.29
N LEU A 98 2.33 -12.73 -15.19
CA LEU A 98 1.70 -13.31 -14.00
C LEU A 98 2.56 -14.33 -13.22
N ASP A 99 3.83 -14.45 -13.58
CA ASP A 99 4.83 -15.35 -13.02
C ASP A 99 5.91 -14.59 -12.22
N ASN A 100 6.06 -13.29 -12.44
CA ASN A 100 7.13 -12.48 -11.86
C ASN A 100 6.67 -11.06 -11.53
N ALA A 101 6.36 -10.83 -10.25
CA ALA A 101 5.89 -9.55 -9.73
C ALA A 101 6.82 -8.37 -10.08
N LYS A 102 8.15 -8.57 -10.11
CA LYS A 102 9.11 -7.50 -10.40
C LYS A 102 9.10 -7.12 -11.88
N LYS A 103 9.00 -8.11 -12.77
CA LYS A 103 8.87 -7.89 -14.23
C LYS A 103 7.55 -7.19 -14.54
N ASP A 104 6.47 -7.71 -14.01
CA ASP A 104 5.13 -7.15 -14.20
C ASP A 104 4.99 -5.75 -13.60
N PHE A 105 5.67 -5.45 -12.50
CA PHE A 105 5.73 -4.07 -11.99
C PHE A 105 6.46 -3.12 -12.95
N LYS A 106 7.47 -3.59 -13.69
CA LYS A 106 8.12 -2.77 -14.72
C LYS A 106 7.15 -2.51 -15.88
N ASN A 107 6.41 -3.53 -16.32
CA ASN A 107 5.38 -3.39 -17.37
C ASN A 107 4.29 -2.42 -16.93
N LEU A 108 3.78 -2.54 -15.69
CA LEU A 108 2.82 -1.61 -15.11
C LEU A 108 3.33 -0.17 -15.18
N LYS A 109 4.55 0.09 -14.69
CA LYS A 109 5.14 1.44 -14.72
C LYS A 109 5.27 1.98 -16.14
N LEU A 110 5.67 1.16 -17.10
CA LEU A 110 5.79 1.57 -18.51
C LEU A 110 4.42 1.96 -19.09
N ALA A 111 3.41 1.12 -18.88
CA ALA A 111 2.05 1.39 -19.34
C ALA A 111 1.45 2.66 -18.71
N LEU A 112 1.65 2.86 -17.40
CA LEU A 112 1.23 4.07 -16.70
C LEU A 112 1.95 5.32 -17.24
N SER A 113 3.26 5.22 -17.52
CA SER A 113 4.04 6.32 -18.08
C SER A 113 3.53 6.75 -19.46
N ASN A 114 3.09 5.81 -20.30
CA ASN A 114 2.46 6.12 -21.60
C ASN A 114 1.14 6.88 -21.44
N MET A 115 0.49 6.76 -20.28
CA MET A 115 -0.71 7.51 -19.89
C MET A 115 -0.40 8.75 -19.05
N GLN A 116 0.87 9.17 -18.94
CA GLN A 116 1.34 10.33 -18.18
C GLN A 116 0.99 10.27 -16.68
N VAL A 117 0.84 9.06 -16.14
CA VAL A 117 0.61 8.81 -14.71
C VAL A 117 1.65 7.84 -14.15
N THR A 118 1.77 7.77 -12.83
CA THR A 118 2.69 6.85 -12.15
C THR A 118 1.95 5.95 -11.18
N VAL A 119 2.58 4.85 -10.75
CA VAL A 119 2.06 4.08 -9.61
C VAL A 119 1.93 5.02 -8.40
N PRO A 120 0.78 5.05 -7.69
CA PRO A 120 0.61 5.91 -6.53
C PRO A 120 1.68 5.64 -5.47
N THR A 121 2.20 6.70 -4.86
CA THR A 121 3.33 6.60 -3.92
C THR A 121 3.04 5.67 -2.75
N LEU A 122 1.84 5.75 -2.16
CA LEU A 122 1.46 4.90 -1.02
C LEU A 122 1.35 3.43 -1.42
N TYR A 123 0.76 3.13 -2.58
CA TYR A 123 0.68 1.76 -3.10
C TYR A 123 2.07 1.13 -3.20
N LYS A 124 3.03 1.88 -3.78
CA LYS A 124 4.42 1.45 -3.87
C LYS A 124 5.06 1.28 -2.48
N GLN A 125 4.88 2.25 -1.59
CA GLN A 125 5.47 2.23 -0.25
C GLN A 125 4.98 1.04 0.57
N TYR A 126 3.68 0.77 0.58
CA TYR A 126 3.14 -0.39 1.28
C TYR A 126 3.66 -1.71 0.67
N SER A 127 3.65 -1.87 -0.66
CA SER A 127 4.21 -3.07 -1.29
C SER A 127 5.71 -3.27 -1.02
N ASP A 128 6.47 -2.18 -0.86
CA ASP A 128 7.91 -2.24 -0.61
C ASP A 128 8.26 -2.35 0.89
N LEU A 129 7.30 -2.11 1.80
CA LEU A 129 7.51 -2.09 3.24
C LEU A 129 7.83 -3.47 3.82
N CYS A 130 7.12 -4.50 3.35
CA CYS A 130 7.20 -5.84 3.90
C CYS A 130 7.92 -6.82 2.96
N GLU A 131 8.34 -7.93 3.54
CA GLU A 131 8.61 -9.15 2.79
C GLU A 131 7.33 -9.66 2.11
N LYS A 132 7.47 -10.68 1.26
CA LYS A 132 6.33 -11.30 0.56
C LYS A 132 5.25 -11.70 1.57
N ASP A 133 3.98 -11.51 1.18
CA ASP A 133 2.77 -11.81 1.97
C ASP A 133 2.56 -10.94 3.22
N GLY A 134 3.48 -10.02 3.53
CA GLY A 134 3.36 -9.09 4.67
C GLY A 134 2.46 -7.88 4.41
N VAL A 135 2.04 -7.64 3.16
CA VAL A 135 0.98 -6.69 2.81
C VAL A 135 -0.05 -7.40 1.96
N LYS A 136 -1.32 -7.19 2.26
CA LYS A 136 -2.46 -7.75 1.54
C LYS A 136 -3.44 -6.64 1.16
N PHE A 137 -3.91 -6.65 -0.08
CA PHE A 137 -5.06 -5.87 -0.53
C PHE A 137 -6.29 -6.77 -0.46
N LEU A 138 -7.23 -6.41 0.43
CA LEU A 138 -8.40 -7.22 0.73
C LEU A 138 -9.59 -6.94 -0.20
N GLY A 139 -9.63 -5.75 -0.80
CA GLY A 139 -10.68 -5.36 -1.73
C GLY A 139 -10.48 -3.94 -2.22
N PHE A 140 -11.15 -3.62 -3.33
CA PHE A 140 -11.18 -2.30 -3.93
C PHE A 140 -12.61 -1.79 -3.97
N ASN A 141 -12.84 -0.63 -3.35
CA ASN A 141 -14.14 0.00 -3.21
C ASN A 141 -14.15 1.36 -3.92
N ILE A 142 -15.26 1.74 -4.55
CA ILE A 142 -15.47 3.11 -5.02
C ILE A 142 -16.13 3.91 -3.90
N ASP A 143 -15.46 4.96 -3.42
CA ASP A 143 -16.02 5.86 -2.42
C ASP A 143 -16.62 7.12 -3.07
N LYS A 144 -17.95 7.12 -3.23
CA LYS A 144 -18.71 8.26 -3.75
C LYS A 144 -18.65 9.48 -2.84
N ASN A 145 -18.43 9.29 -1.53
CA ASN A 145 -18.34 10.38 -0.57
C ASN A 145 -16.95 11.03 -0.57
N PHE A 146 -15.97 10.44 -1.27
CA PHE A 146 -14.60 10.92 -1.39
C PHE A 146 -14.17 11.11 -2.85
N SER A 147 -14.93 11.91 -3.59
CA SER A 147 -14.62 12.27 -5.00
C SER A 147 -14.53 11.09 -5.96
N ASP A 148 -15.33 10.03 -5.74
CA ASP A 148 -15.32 8.79 -6.53
C ASP A 148 -13.92 8.13 -6.64
N CYS A 149 -13.12 8.24 -5.58
CA CYS A 149 -11.82 7.57 -5.52
C CYS A 149 -12.00 6.05 -5.43
N CYS A 150 -10.96 5.32 -5.84
CA CYS A 150 -10.88 3.88 -5.63
C CYS A 150 -10.03 3.61 -4.39
N ASP A 151 -10.61 3.06 -3.34
CA ASP A 151 -9.90 2.70 -2.12
C ASP A 151 -9.53 1.22 -2.13
N GLY A 152 -8.22 0.94 -2.09
CA GLY A 152 -7.70 -0.37 -1.74
C GLY A 152 -7.67 -0.53 -0.24
N PHE A 153 -8.43 -1.46 0.33
CA PHE A 153 -8.34 -1.76 1.76
C PHE A 153 -7.16 -2.70 2.00
N ILE A 154 -6.17 -2.25 2.77
CA ILE A 154 -4.94 -3.01 3.01
C ILE A 154 -4.84 -3.50 4.46
N VAL A 155 -4.11 -4.60 4.60
CA VAL A 155 -3.64 -5.13 5.88
C VAL A 155 -2.14 -5.34 5.77
N VAL A 156 -1.42 -4.89 6.78
CA VAL A 156 0.03 -4.98 6.92
C VAL A 156 0.35 -5.76 8.17
N ASP A 157 1.12 -6.84 8.02
CA ASP A 157 1.69 -7.58 9.13
C ASP A 157 3.03 -6.95 9.54
N ILE A 158 3.09 -6.48 10.79
CA ILE A 158 4.25 -5.77 11.34
C ILE A 158 5.46 -6.71 11.47
N ASP A 159 5.22 -7.99 11.78
CA ASP A 159 6.30 -8.95 11.96
C ASP A 159 7.00 -9.24 10.61
N HIS A 160 6.29 -9.05 9.49
CA HIS A 160 6.80 -9.19 8.11
C HIS A 160 7.43 -7.91 7.52
N ILE A 161 7.50 -6.80 8.27
CA ILE A 161 8.23 -5.61 7.81
C ILE A 161 9.71 -5.98 7.59
N LYS A 162 10.27 -5.56 6.45
CA LYS A 162 11.68 -5.84 6.10
C LYS A 162 12.61 -5.30 7.19
N HIS A 163 13.69 -6.04 7.49
CA HIS A 163 14.66 -5.62 8.51
C HIS A 163 15.18 -4.19 8.29
N SER A 164 15.52 -3.84 7.05
CA SER A 164 16.00 -2.49 6.71
C SER A 164 14.97 -1.40 6.96
N GLN A 165 13.67 -1.70 6.87
CA GLN A 165 12.59 -0.77 7.18
C GLN A 165 12.33 -0.68 8.69
N LYS A 166 12.45 -1.80 9.42
CA LYS A 166 12.42 -1.80 10.90
C LYS A 166 13.56 -0.96 11.46
N GLU A 167 14.79 -1.17 11.00
CA GLU A 167 15.97 -0.36 11.37
C GLU A 167 15.80 1.12 11.07
N ARG A 168 15.09 1.44 9.98
CA ARG A 168 14.91 2.83 9.56
C ARG A 168 13.84 3.55 10.37
N TYR A 169 12.68 2.93 10.59
CA TYR A 169 11.52 3.62 11.13
C TYR A 169 11.17 3.25 12.58
N ILE A 170 11.46 2.01 13.01
CA ILE A 170 11.03 1.48 14.31
C ILE A 170 12.21 1.44 15.29
N GLU A 171 13.35 0.91 14.87
CA GLU A 171 14.53 0.66 15.70
C GLU A 171 15.52 1.83 15.57
N ASN A 172 15.35 2.87 16.40
CA ASN A 172 16.31 3.98 16.41
C ASN A 172 17.70 3.52 16.91
N LYS A 173 18.72 3.54 16.03
CA LYS A 173 20.13 3.20 16.33
C LYS A 173 20.80 4.00 17.45
N LYS A 174 20.16 5.07 17.97
CA LYS A 174 20.72 5.93 19.02
C LYS A 174 20.68 5.30 20.43
N GLU A 175 19.82 4.32 20.69
CA GLU A 175 19.74 3.67 22.02
C GLU A 175 20.78 2.55 22.20
N ALA A 176 21.11 1.79 21.14
CA ALA A 176 22.09 0.71 21.19
C ALA A 176 23.54 1.16 21.51
N LYS A 177 23.81 2.48 21.49
CA LYS A 177 25.09 3.06 21.92
C LYS A 177 25.11 3.54 23.38
N LYS A 178 23.95 3.66 24.04
CA LYS A 178 23.87 4.07 25.45
C LYS A 178 23.99 2.92 26.43
N GLU A 179 23.76 1.68 25.99
CA GLU A 179 23.92 0.47 26.82
C GLU A 179 25.32 -0.16 26.74
N LYS A 180 26.25 0.47 26.00
CA LYS A 180 27.64 0.00 25.84
C LYS A 180 28.69 0.94 26.46
N ILE A 181 28.27 1.80 27.41
CA ILE A 181 29.17 2.69 28.16
C ILE A 181 29.03 2.37 29.64
#